data_AF-A0A9W9VZ13-F1
#
_entry.id   AF-A0A9W9VZ13-F1
#
_cell.length_a   1.000
_cell.length_b   1.000
_cell.length_c   1.000
_cell.angle_alpha   90.00
_cell.angle_beta   90.00
_cell.angle_gamma   90.00
#
_symmetry.space_group_name_H-M   'P 1'
#
loop_
_entity.id
_entity.type
_entity.pdbx_description
1 polymer ?
#
loop_
_entity_poly.entity_id
_entity_poly.type
_entity_poly.pdbx_seq_one_letter_code
_entity_poly.pdbx_strand_id
1 'polypeptide(L)'
;METTTSLFKRDGASQYSLYVFVIIVGCIAFVLIGSGIYQMYHGDDEENAYDLPYEQRKYMREVRQRNLNGMALACNRPDMVIPIAELNY
;
A
#
# COMPACT_ATOMS: atom_id res chain seq x y z
N MET A 1 15.69 -51.83 23.52
CA MET A 1 16.53 -50.66 23.15
C MET A 1 15.89 -49.78 22.08
N GLU A 2 14.83 -50.21 21.39
CA GLU A 2 14.18 -49.46 20.29
C GLU A 2 13.03 -48.52 20.74
N THR A 3 12.54 -48.68 21.96
CA THR A 3 11.42 -47.89 22.50
C THR A 3 11.84 -46.51 22.98
N THR A 4 13.11 -46.31 23.36
CA THR A 4 13.62 -45.01 23.79
C THR A 4 13.91 -44.08 22.62
N THR A 5 14.35 -44.60 21.47
CA THR A 5 14.67 -43.80 20.28
C THR A 5 13.44 -43.29 19.52
N SER A 6 12.31 -44.02 19.58
CA SER A 6 11.05 -43.58 18.96
C SER A 6 10.32 -42.50 19.76
N LEU A 7 10.55 -42.43 21.09
CA LEU A 7 10.00 -41.39 21.96
C LEU A 7 10.66 -40.02 21.71
N PHE A 8 12.00 -39.97 21.62
CA PHE A 8 12.73 -38.73 21.31
C PHE A 8 12.41 -38.18 19.90
N LYS A 9 12.10 -39.05 18.93
CA LYS A 9 11.71 -38.64 17.58
C LYS A 9 10.34 -37.96 17.52
N ARG A 10 9.43 -38.28 18.46
CA ARG A 10 8.10 -37.64 18.57
C ARG A 10 8.17 -36.28 19.26
N ASP A 11 8.97 -36.13 20.31
CA ASP A 11 9.11 -34.84 21.01
C ASP A 11 9.93 -33.81 20.22
N GLY A 12 10.94 -34.24 19.48
CA GLY A 12 11.74 -33.35 18.64
C GLY A 12 10.92 -32.70 17.52
N ALA A 13 10.06 -33.47 16.82
CA ALA A 13 9.31 -32.98 15.67
C ALA A 13 8.38 -31.79 15.99
N SER A 14 7.77 -31.78 17.18
CA SER A 14 6.93 -30.66 17.65
C SER A 14 7.76 -29.40 17.91
N GLN A 15 8.88 -29.55 18.61
CA GLN A 15 9.78 -28.43 18.95
C GLN A 15 10.37 -27.81 17.68
N TYR A 16 10.90 -28.62 16.75
CA TYR A 16 11.45 -28.12 15.49
C TYR A 16 10.40 -27.42 14.64
N SER A 17 9.19 -27.96 14.55
CA SER A 17 8.08 -27.33 13.82
C SER A 17 7.72 -25.96 14.40
N LEU A 18 7.74 -25.83 15.74
CA LEU A 18 7.41 -24.58 16.41
C LEU A 18 8.50 -23.51 16.19
N TYR A 19 9.78 -23.89 16.30
CA TYR A 19 10.89 -22.98 16.01
C TYR A 19 10.86 -22.48 14.56
N VAL A 20 10.63 -23.38 13.60
CA VAL A 20 10.53 -23.00 12.17
C VAL A 20 9.35 -22.05 11.95
N PHE A 21 8.20 -22.30 12.58
CA PHE A 21 7.04 -21.41 12.48
C PHE A 21 7.34 -20.01 13.03
N VAL A 22 7.96 -19.90 14.21
CA VAL A 22 8.30 -18.60 14.81
C VAL A 22 9.28 -17.82 13.93
N ILE A 23 10.26 -18.49 13.31
CA ILE A 23 11.22 -17.86 12.40
C ILE A 23 10.49 -17.31 11.16
N ILE A 24 9.60 -18.10 10.55
CA ILE A 24 8.83 -17.67 9.37
C ILE A 24 7.95 -16.47 9.71
N VAL A 25 7.22 -16.53 10.83
CA VAL A 25 6.36 -15.41 11.28
C VAL A 25 7.21 -14.17 11.57
N GLY A 26 8.37 -14.34 12.20
CA GLY A 26 9.32 -13.25 12.43
C GLY A 26 9.78 -12.59 11.12
N CYS A 27 10.20 -13.38 10.14
CA CYS A 27 10.58 -12.87 8.82
C CYS A 27 9.44 -12.11 8.14
N ILE A 28 8.22 -12.65 8.16
CA ILE A 28 7.05 -11.98 7.56
C ILE A 28 6.79 -10.64 8.27
N ALA A 29 6.83 -10.62 9.60
CA ALA A 29 6.63 -9.39 10.37
C ALA A 29 7.70 -8.34 10.06
N PHE A 30 8.98 -8.72 9.99
CA PHE A 30 10.07 -7.81 9.62
C PHE A 30 9.92 -7.24 8.20
N VAL A 31 9.51 -8.08 7.24
CA VAL A 31 9.26 -7.64 5.85
C VAL A 31 8.10 -6.66 5.80
N LEU A 32 7.00 -6.92 6.52
CA LEU A 32 5.84 -6.03 6.56
C LEU A 32 6.17 -4.68 7.20
N ILE A 33 6.89 -4.69 8.32
CA ILE A 33 7.35 -3.47 8.98
C ILE A 33 8.29 -2.69 8.06
N GLY A 34 9.23 -3.36 7.41
CA GLY A 34 10.15 -2.74 6.44
C GLY A 34 9.41 -2.13 5.25
N SER A 35 8.40 -2.83 4.71
CA SER A 35 7.54 -2.32 3.64
C SER A 35 6.77 -1.07 4.05
N GLY A 36 6.21 -1.05 5.27
CA GLY A 36 5.49 0.11 5.79
C GLY A 36 6.39 1.33 5.99
N ILE A 37 7.59 1.13 6.52
CA ILE A 37 8.59 2.21 6.65
C ILE A 37 9.00 2.71 5.26
N TYR A 38 9.25 1.80 4.31
CA TYR A 38 9.63 2.16 2.94
C TYR A 38 8.56 3.01 2.25
N GLN A 39 7.28 2.61 2.35
CA GLN A 39 6.14 3.38 1.84
C GLN A 39 6.01 4.75 2.53
N MET A 40 6.25 4.83 3.84
CA MET A 40 6.20 6.10 4.57
C MET A 40 7.26 7.10 4.07
N TYR A 41 8.44 6.64 3.67
CA TYR A 41 9.51 7.51 3.17
C TYR A 41 9.44 7.79 1.66
N HIS A 42 8.90 6.88 0.85
CA HIS A 42 8.79 7.06 -0.61
C HIS A 42 7.43 7.61 -1.04
N GLY A 43 6.48 7.75 -0.12
CA GLY A 43 5.11 8.12 -0.43
C GLY A 43 4.35 6.96 -1.07
N ASP A 44 3.03 6.99 -0.97
CA ASP A 44 2.19 6.12 -1.79
C ASP A 44 2.35 6.56 -3.25
N ASP A 45 3.27 5.90 -3.94
CA ASP A 45 3.38 5.87 -5.39
C ASP A 45 2.13 5.21 -6.03
N GLU A 46 0.93 5.41 -5.48
CA GLU A 46 -0.34 5.08 -6.15
C GLU A 46 -0.46 5.81 -7.49
N GLU A 47 0.29 6.90 -7.70
CA GLU A 47 0.41 7.56 -9.00
C GLU A 47 1.23 6.76 -10.04
N ASN A 48 2.03 5.79 -9.60
CA ASN A 48 2.82 4.89 -10.46
C ASN A 48 2.28 3.45 -10.50
N ALA A 49 1.38 3.06 -9.59
CA ALA A 49 0.81 1.71 -9.56
C ALA A 49 -0.07 1.39 -10.80
N TYR A 50 -0.57 2.42 -11.47
CA TYR A 50 -1.26 2.28 -12.73
C TYR A 50 -0.60 3.21 -13.76
N ASP A 51 -0.04 2.62 -14.82
CA ASP A 51 0.22 3.32 -16.07
C ASP A 51 -1.12 3.78 -16.67
N LEU A 52 -1.73 4.81 -16.07
CA LEU A 52 -2.91 5.43 -16.63
C LEU A 52 -2.48 6.07 -17.96
N PRO A 53 -3.16 5.76 -19.08
CA PRO A 53 -2.91 6.44 -20.33
C PRO A 53 -3.10 7.95 -20.14
N TYR A 54 -2.32 8.73 -20.89
CA TYR A 54 -2.27 10.20 -20.78
C TYR A 54 -3.67 10.85 -20.77
N GLU A 55 -4.57 10.35 -21.62
CA GLU A 55 -5.95 10.83 -21.68
C GLU A 55 -6.74 10.60 -20.38
N GLN A 56 -6.53 9.46 -19.73
CA GLN A 56 -7.19 9.15 -18.46
C GLN A 56 -6.62 10.01 -17.32
N ARG A 57 -5.31 10.26 -17.30
CA ARG A 57 -4.69 11.21 -16.35
C ARG A 57 -5.25 12.62 -16.54
N LYS A 58 -5.36 13.08 -17.79
CA LYS A 58 -5.95 14.38 -18.13
C LYS A 58 -7.41 14.47 -17.69
N TYR A 59 -8.21 13.45 -18.00
CA TYR A 59 -9.61 13.38 -17.57
C TYR A 59 -9.74 13.48 -16.04
N MET A 60 -8.95 12.74 -15.26
CA MET A 60 -9.03 12.80 -13.80
C MET A 60 -8.64 14.17 -13.24
N ARG A 61 -7.65 14.85 -13.84
CA ARG A 61 -7.28 16.22 -13.46
C ARG A 61 -8.43 17.19 -13.75
N GLU A 62 -9.04 17.11 -14.92
CA GLU A 62 -10.20 17.95 -15.28
C GLU A 62 -11.39 17.75 -14.34
N VAL A 63 -11.71 16.49 -14.00
CA VAL A 63 -12.80 16.17 -13.08
C VAL A 63 -12.53 16.72 -11.68
N ARG A 64 -11.31 16.55 -11.16
CA ARG A 64 -10.91 17.10 -9.86
C ARG A 64 -11.10 18.62 -9.81
N GLN A 65 -10.74 19.31 -10.89
CA GLN A 65 -10.88 20.76 -10.97
C GLN A 65 -12.32 21.22 -11.09
N ARG A 66 -13.16 20.51 -11.85
CA ARG A 66 -14.62 20.79 -11.90
C ARG A 66 -15.26 20.66 -10.53
N ASN A 67 -14.88 19.64 -9.76
CA ASN A 67 -15.37 19.45 -8.40
C ASN A 67 -14.90 20.58 -7.47
N LEU A 68 -13.63 20.99 -7.55
CA LEU A 68 -13.09 22.12 -6.78
C LEU A 68 -13.80 23.43 -7.11
N ASN A 69 -14.02 23.72 -8.40
CA ASN A 69 -14.77 24.90 -8.83
C ASN A 69 -16.22 24.87 -8.36
N GLY A 70 -16.87 23.70 -8.40
CA GLY A 70 -18.22 23.51 -7.86
C GLY A 70 -18.28 23.78 -6.35
N MET A 71 -17.28 23.33 -5.60
CA MET A 71 -17.17 23.62 -4.16
C MET A 71 -16.89 25.10 -3.89
N ALA A 72 -16.05 25.76 -4.70
CA ALA A 72 -15.78 27.18 -4.59
C ALA A 72 -17.07 28.02 -4.76
N LEU A 73 -17.91 27.65 -5.74
CA LEU A 73 -19.22 28.27 -5.93
C LEU A 73 -20.17 27.99 -4.76
N ALA A 74 -20.21 26.75 -4.26
CA ALA A 74 -21.04 26.39 -3.10
C ALA A 74 -20.64 27.17 -1.83
N CYS A 75 -19.36 27.50 -1.68
CA CYS A 75 -18.82 28.29 -0.57
C CYS A 75 -18.91 29.80 -0.79
N ASN A 76 -19.56 30.29 -1.85
CA ASN A 76 -19.59 31.71 -2.25
C ASN A 76 -18.19 32.33 -2.38
N ARG A 77 -17.24 31.56 -2.93
CA ARG A 77 -15.86 31.98 -3.21
C ARG A 77 -15.59 31.96 -4.72
N PRO A 78 -16.18 32.90 -5.48
CA PRO A 78 -16.01 32.95 -6.93
C PRO A 78 -14.58 33.32 -7.35
N ASP A 79 -13.78 33.86 -6.42
CA ASP A 79 -12.37 34.20 -6.57
C ASP A 79 -11.46 32.97 -6.73
N MET A 80 -11.90 31.79 -6.31
CA MET A 80 -11.12 30.54 -6.38
C MET A 80 -11.48 29.68 -7.61
N VAL A 81 -12.31 30.18 -8.53
CA VAL A 81 -12.72 29.43 -9.72
C VAL A 81 -11.64 29.55 -10.79
N ILE A 82 -11.05 28.42 -11.17
CA ILE A 82 -9.96 28.37 -12.16
C ILE A 82 -10.50 27.77 -13.47
N PRO A 83 -10.38 28.47 -14.62
CA PRO A 83 -10.85 27.96 -15.90
C PRO A 83 -10.10 26.70 -16.33
N ILE A 84 -10.86 25.67 -16.72
CA ILE A 84 -10.35 24.32 -17.00
C ILE A 84 -9.53 24.28 -18.31
N ALA A 85 -9.71 25.27 -19.19
CA ALA A 85 -8.98 25.39 -20.45
C ALA A 85 -7.48 25.65 -20.25
N GLU A 86 -7.08 26.20 -19.10
CA GLU A 86 -5.71 26.58 -18.77
C GLU A 86 -4.86 25.43 -18.17
N LEU A 87 -5.39 24.20 -18.13
CA LEU A 87 -4.66 23.04 -17.59
C LEU A 87 -4.00 22.16 -18.66
N ASN A 88 -4.07 22.55 -19.93
CA ASN A 88 -3.60 21.77 -21.08
C ASN A 88 -2.19 22.16 -21.58
N TYR A 89 -1.42 22.90 -20.77
CA TYR A 89 -0.04 23.27 -21.06
C TYR A 89 0.95 22.28 -20.44
#